data_AF-A0A671L440-F1
#
_entry.id   AF-A0A671L440-F1
#
_cell.length_a   1.000
_cell.length_b   1.000
_cell.length_c   1.000
_cell.angle_alpha   90.00
_cell.angle_beta   90.00
_cell.angle_gamma   90.00
#
_symmetry.space_group_name_H-M   'P 1'
#
loop_
_entity.id
_entity.type
_entity.pdbx_description
1 polymer ?
#
loop_
_entity_poly.entity_id
_entity_poly.type
_entity_poly.pdbx_seq_one_letter_code
_entity_poly.pdbx_strand_id
1 'polypeptide(L)'
;MKTATFIVLVCLLVVEVKGHSLEVKGRCICADKGVNKVSRKAIEKVEIILPSPSCKRLEIVVTMRGAGQKRLNPGSRFTKKYILTVPNLKKKEKKKRRNEQKIKVCNYVLSV
;
A
#
# COMPACT_ATOMS: atom_id res chain seq x y z
N MET A 1 7.12 -20.05 -33.14
CA MET A 1 5.72 -19.58 -33.09
C MET A 1 5.00 -19.98 -31.79
N LYS A 2 5.13 -21.22 -31.29
CA LYS A 2 4.41 -21.71 -30.10
C LYS A 2 4.72 -20.94 -28.79
N THR A 3 5.97 -20.52 -28.58
CA THR A 3 6.41 -19.83 -27.35
C THR A 3 5.79 -18.43 -27.20
N ALA A 4 5.64 -17.68 -28.29
CA ALA A 4 5.01 -16.36 -28.28
C ALA A 4 3.52 -16.45 -27.85
N THR A 5 2.82 -17.48 -28.33
CA THR A 5 1.41 -17.73 -27.99
C THR A 5 1.21 -17.97 -26.50
N PHE A 6 2.10 -18.77 -25.87
CA PHE A 6 2.05 -19.02 -24.43
C PHE A 6 2.36 -17.76 -23.59
N ILE A 7 3.31 -16.93 -24.03
CA ILE A 7 3.65 -15.69 -23.30
C ILE A 7 2.48 -14.71 -23.32
N VAL A 8 1.83 -14.54 -24.48
CA VAL A 8 0.64 -13.69 -24.62
C VAL A 8 -0.52 -14.20 -23.77
N LEU A 9 -0.76 -15.53 -23.78
CA LEU A 9 -1.81 -16.16 -22.98
C LEU A 9 -1.57 -15.96 -21.47
N VAL A 10 -0.34 -16.12 -20.99
CA VAL A 10 0.03 -15.85 -19.60
C VAL A 10 -0.14 -14.36 -19.26
N CYS A 11 0.17 -13.45 -20.19
CA CYS A 11 -0.03 -12.03 -19.98
C CYS A 11 -1.51 -11.65 -19.86
N LEU A 12 -2.39 -12.24 -20.66
CA LEU A 12 -3.85 -12.06 -20.52
C LEU A 12 -4.36 -12.48 -19.13
N LEU A 13 -3.82 -13.56 -18.57
CA LEU A 13 -4.19 -14.03 -17.21
C LEU A 13 -3.64 -13.13 -16.10
N VAL A 14 -2.51 -12.47 -16.32
CA VAL A 14 -1.87 -11.57 -15.33
C VAL A 14 -2.44 -10.15 -15.41
N VAL A 15 -2.95 -9.75 -16.57
CA VAL A 15 -3.75 -8.54 -16.76
C VAL A 15 -5.17 -8.85 -16.29
N GLU A 16 -5.35 -9.04 -14.97
CA GLU A 16 -6.64 -8.69 -14.37
C GLU A 16 -6.91 -7.25 -14.82
N VAL A 17 -8.02 -7.05 -15.53
CA VAL A 17 -8.46 -5.78 -16.12
C VAL A 17 -7.97 -4.65 -15.23
N LYS A 18 -6.94 -3.94 -15.70
CA LYS A 18 -6.50 -2.70 -15.10
C LYS A 18 -7.68 -1.76 -15.28
N GLY A 19 -8.60 -1.75 -14.31
CA GLY A 19 -9.45 -0.61 -14.11
C GLY A 19 -8.48 0.57 -14.08
N HIS A 20 -8.62 1.48 -15.03
CA HIS A 20 -7.94 2.77 -14.96
C HIS A 20 -8.16 3.22 -13.52
N SER A 21 -7.08 3.26 -12.72
CA SER A 21 -7.13 3.99 -11.47
C SER A 21 -7.26 5.42 -11.91
N LEU A 22 -8.49 5.83 -12.22
CA LEU A 22 -8.91 7.21 -12.10
C LEU A 22 -8.25 7.68 -10.82
N GLU A 23 -7.48 8.76 -10.90
CA GLU A 23 -7.08 9.51 -9.73
C GLU A 23 -8.37 10.10 -9.12
N VAL A 24 -9.29 9.25 -8.70
CA VAL A 24 -10.30 9.58 -7.74
C VAL A 24 -9.47 9.99 -6.55
N LYS A 25 -9.50 11.28 -6.25
CA LYS A 25 -8.94 11.88 -5.05
C LYS A 25 -9.76 11.31 -3.89
N GLY A 26 -9.59 10.02 -3.62
CA GLY A 26 -10.37 9.32 -2.63
C GLY A 26 -10.06 9.95 -1.28
N ARG A 27 -11.07 9.93 -0.43
CA ARG A 27 -10.95 10.49 0.90
C ARG A 27 -10.10 9.50 1.70
N CYS A 28 -8.99 9.99 2.21
CA CYS A 28 -8.19 9.28 3.20
C CYS A 28 -9.06 9.04 4.43
N ILE A 29 -8.94 7.86 5.06
CA ILE A 29 -9.72 7.53 6.26
C ILE A 29 -9.37 8.57 7.34
N CYS A 30 -8.12 9.02 7.36
CA CYS A 30 -7.60 10.09 8.20
C CYS A 30 -7.83 11.48 7.59
N ALA A 31 -8.74 12.26 8.18
CA ALA A 31 -8.97 13.66 7.82
C ALA A 31 -7.86 14.59 8.34
N ASP A 32 -7.34 14.34 9.55
CA ASP A 32 -6.43 15.25 10.27
C ASP A 32 -4.97 14.81 10.32
N LYS A 33 -4.09 15.78 10.62
CA LYS A 33 -2.70 15.54 11.02
C LYS A 33 -2.72 14.73 12.31
N GLY A 34 -2.55 13.41 12.20
CA GLY A 34 -2.55 12.49 13.34
C GLY A 34 -1.56 12.90 14.46
N VAL A 35 -1.67 12.26 15.62
CA VAL A 35 -0.76 12.50 16.74
C VAL A 35 0.68 12.10 16.39
N ASN A 36 1.64 12.90 16.84
CA ASN A 36 3.06 12.67 16.57
C ASN A 36 3.68 11.63 17.51
N LYS A 37 3.08 11.40 18.67
CA LYS A 37 3.60 10.48 19.70
C LYS A 37 2.44 9.87 20.47
N VAL A 38 2.57 8.58 20.77
CA VAL A 38 1.67 7.83 21.66
C VAL A 38 2.52 7.05 22.66
N SER A 39 1.99 6.80 23.85
CA SER A 39 2.67 5.96 24.83
C SER A 39 2.68 4.51 24.35
N ARG A 40 3.86 3.92 24.16
CA ARG A 40 4.00 2.52 23.69
C ARG A 40 3.32 1.52 24.62
N LYS A 41 3.32 1.77 25.92
CA LYS A 41 2.70 0.91 26.94
C LYS A 41 1.17 0.87 26.83
N ALA A 42 0.58 1.93 26.26
CA ALA A 42 -0.86 2.06 26.10
C ALA A 42 -1.35 1.57 24.72
N ILE A 43 -0.44 1.19 23.82
CA ILE A 43 -0.82 0.64 22.50
C ILE A 43 -1.27 -0.81 22.69
N GLU A 44 -2.49 -1.09 22.27
CA GLU A 44 -3.06 -2.43 22.24
C GLU A 44 -2.89 -3.08 20.86
N LYS A 45 -3.20 -2.32 19.81
CA LYS A 45 -3.15 -2.80 18.42
C LYS A 45 -2.59 -1.71 17.52
N VAL A 46 -1.79 -2.10 16.53
CA VAL A 46 -1.34 -1.22 15.45
C VAL A 46 -1.81 -1.75 14.12
N GLU A 47 -2.52 -0.91 13.38
CA GLU A 47 -2.97 -1.19 12.03
C GLU A 47 -2.29 -0.21 11.07
N ILE A 48 -1.68 -0.75 10.02
CA ILE A 48 -0.96 0.03 9.03
C ILE A 48 -1.69 -0.08 7.70
N ILE A 49 -2.25 1.04 7.28
CA ILE A 49 -3.02 1.18 6.04
C ILE A 49 -2.08 1.75 4.99
N LEU A 50 -1.81 0.95 3.96
CA LEU A 50 -0.93 1.31 2.87
C LEU A 50 -1.60 2.29 1.90
N PRO A 51 -0.79 3.09 1.17
CA PRO A 51 -1.29 3.90 0.09
C PRO A 51 -2.06 3.06 -0.94
N SER A 52 -3.35 3.36 -1.07
CA SER A 52 -4.27 2.75 -2.01
C SER A 52 -4.58 3.73 -3.16
N PRO A 53 -5.23 3.28 -4.25
CA PRO A 53 -5.67 4.18 -5.31
C PRO A 53 -6.57 5.32 -4.78
N SER A 54 -7.36 5.00 -3.75
CA SER A 54 -8.24 5.96 -3.07
C SER A 54 -7.49 6.90 -2.13
N CYS A 55 -6.43 6.47 -1.45
CA CYS A 55 -5.64 7.36 -0.58
C CYS A 55 -4.16 7.16 -0.83
N LYS A 56 -3.52 8.19 -1.42
CA LYS A 56 -2.08 8.19 -1.73
C LYS A 56 -1.19 8.27 -0.48
N ARG A 57 -1.76 8.50 0.70
CA ARG A 57 -1.02 8.67 1.95
C ARG A 57 -0.98 7.34 2.71
N LEU A 58 0.17 7.09 3.35
CA LEU A 58 0.30 6.01 4.33
C LEU A 58 -0.39 6.45 5.62
N GLU A 59 -1.28 5.63 6.16
CA GLU A 59 -1.99 5.90 7.40
C GLU A 59 -1.67 4.83 8.43
N ILE A 60 -1.52 5.25 9.68
CA ILE A 60 -1.23 4.35 10.78
C ILE A 60 -2.23 4.63 11.89
N VAL A 61 -3.00 3.61 12.22
CA VAL A 61 -4.03 3.65 13.25
C VAL A 61 -3.54 2.80 14.42
N VAL A 62 -3.65 3.36 15.62
CA VAL A 62 -3.28 2.71 16.87
C VAL A 62 -4.50 2.65 17.76
N THR A 63 -4.87 1.45 18.16
CA THR A 63 -5.86 1.26 19.22
C THR A 63 -5.13 1.36 20.56
N MET A 64 -5.58 2.30 21.39
CA MET A 64 -5.05 2.49 22.74
C MET A 64 -5.99 1.85 23.77
N ARG A 65 -5.41 1.21 24.80
CA ARG A 65 -6.17 0.66 25.93
C ARG A 65 -6.94 1.79 26.63
N GLY A 66 -8.26 1.72 26.63
CA GLY A 66 -9.14 2.68 27.32
C GLY A 66 -9.24 4.08 26.69
N ALA A 67 -8.54 4.36 25.58
CA ALA A 67 -8.51 5.69 24.95
C ALA A 67 -8.92 5.68 23.46
N GLY A 68 -9.48 4.56 22.99
CA GLY A 68 -9.98 4.40 21.63
C GLY A 68 -8.89 4.36 20.56
N GLN A 69 -9.28 4.58 19.31
CA GLN A 69 -8.35 4.61 18.18
C GLN A 69 -7.77 6.01 17.98
N LYS A 70 -6.44 6.09 17.91
CA LYS A 70 -5.71 7.29 17.51
C LYS A 70 -5.01 7.09 16.17
N ARG A 71 -4.92 8.16 15.39
CA ARG A 71 -4.22 8.19 14.11
C ARG A 71 -2.84 8.77 14.31
N LEU A 72 -1.81 8.12 13.81
CA LEU A 72 -0.42 8.61 13.87
C LEU A 72 -0.07 9.39 12.62
N ASN A 73 0.72 10.46 12.80
CA ASN A 73 1.30 11.19 11.68
C ASN A 73 2.43 10.35 11.03
N PRO A 74 2.32 9.95 9.75
CA PRO A 74 3.36 9.19 9.04
C PRO A 74 4.67 9.97 8.88
N GLY A 75 4.62 11.30 8.90
CA GLY A 75 5.79 12.17 8.82
C GLY A 75 6.61 12.27 10.12
N SER A 76 6.06 11.81 11.26
CA SER A 76 6.72 11.93 12.55
C SER A 76 7.94 11.01 12.67
N ARG A 77 8.97 11.44 13.44
CA ARG A 77 10.14 10.60 13.72
C ARG A 77 9.78 9.28 14.40
N PHE A 78 8.77 9.30 15.28
CA PHE A 78 8.28 8.11 15.98
C PHE A 78 7.73 7.08 14.99
N THR A 79 6.88 7.55 14.08
CA THR A 79 6.22 6.71 13.09
C THR A 79 7.19 6.16 12.07
N LYS A 80 8.15 6.98 11.59
CA LYS A 80 9.23 6.52 10.69
C LYS A 80 10.03 5.38 11.31
N LYS A 81 10.40 5.48 12.58
CA LYS A 81 11.13 4.41 13.29
C LYS A 81 10.28 3.14 13.37
N TYR A 82 8.98 3.28 13.63
CA TYR A 82 8.06 2.15 13.68
C TYR A 82 7.89 1.45 12.32
N ILE A 83 7.65 2.22 11.24
CA ILE A 83 7.52 1.73 9.86
C ILE A 83 8.77 0.94 9.42
N LEU A 84 9.96 1.47 9.70
CA LEU A 84 11.22 0.82 9.32
C LEU A 84 11.42 -0.54 10.00
N THR A 85 10.80 -0.72 11.16
CA THR A 85 10.91 -1.93 11.97
C THR A 85 9.90 -3.00 11.56
N VAL A 86 8.84 -2.66 10.80
CA VAL A 86 7.76 -3.59 10.45
C VAL A 86 8.09 -4.33 9.13
N PRO A 87 8.38 -5.65 9.16
CA PRO A 87 8.78 -6.39 7.95
C PRO A 87 7.65 -6.52 6.91
N ASN A 88 6.39 -6.51 7.33
CA ASN A 88 5.22 -6.71 6.45
C ASN A 88 4.98 -5.54 5.47
N LEU A 89 5.34 -4.32 5.85
CA LEU A 89 5.27 -3.15 4.97
C LEU A 89 6.21 -3.30 3.78
N LYS A 90 7.47 -3.67 4.04
CA LYS A 90 8.48 -3.91 3.00
C LYS A 90 8.03 -5.00 2.02
N LYS A 91 7.41 -6.08 2.52
CA LYS A 91 6.88 -7.16 1.66
C LYS A 91 5.76 -6.68 0.75
N LYS A 92 4.77 -5.94 1.28
CA LYS A 92 3.64 -5.42 0.49
C LYS A 92 4.09 -4.40 -0.57
N GLU A 93 5.02 -3.52 -0.22
CA GLU A 93 5.59 -2.54 -1.16
C GLU A 93 6.38 -3.22 -2.29
N LYS A 94 7.19 -4.24 -1.97
CA LYS A 94 7.88 -5.07 -2.97
C LYS A 94 6.90 -5.83 -3.87
N LYS A 95 5.81 -6.38 -3.32
CA LYS A 95 4.77 -7.07 -4.09
C LYS A 95 4.07 -6.10 -5.05
N LYS A 96 3.75 -4.88 -4.59
CA LYS A 96 3.19 -3.81 -5.44
C LYS A 96 4.14 -3.47 -6.59
N ARG A 97 5.42 -3.20 -6.31
CA ARG A 97 6.45 -2.95 -7.34
C ARG A 97 6.59 -4.11 -8.32
N ARG A 98 6.62 -5.35 -7.83
CA ARG A 98 6.72 -6.55 -8.67
C ARG A 98 5.50 -6.69 -9.59
N ASN A 99 4.29 -6.47 -9.08
CA ASN A 99 3.08 -6.51 -9.89
C ASN A 99 3.08 -5.39 -10.94
N GLU A 100 3.46 -4.17 -10.57
CA GLU A 100 3.55 -3.05 -11.51
C GLU A 100 4.58 -3.31 -12.62
N GLN A 101 5.73 -3.89 -12.28
CA GLN A 101 6.75 -4.29 -13.24
C GLN A 101 6.28 -5.44 -14.15
N LYS A 102 5.60 -6.46 -13.60
CA LYS A 102 5.00 -7.53 -14.41
C LYS A 102 4.02 -6.98 -15.43
N ILE A 103 3.18 -6.01 -15.04
CA ILE A 103 2.22 -5.44 -15.98
C ILE A 103 2.92 -4.56 -17.03
N LYS A 104 3.99 -3.84 -16.69
CA LYS A 104 4.80 -3.13 -17.69
C LYS A 104 5.38 -4.10 -18.74
N VAL A 105 5.90 -5.24 -18.29
CA VAL A 105 6.42 -6.28 -19.20
C VAL A 105 5.31 -6.83 -20.09
N CYS A 106 4.14 -7.16 -19.54
CA CYS A 106 3.03 -7.64 -20.36
C CYS A 106 2.50 -6.59 -21.34
N ASN A 107 2.42 -5.31 -20.95
CA ASN A 107 2.04 -4.24 -21.89
C ASN A 107 3.05 -4.09 -23.02
N TYR A 108 4.36 -4.17 -22.74
CA TYR A 108 5.39 -4.12 -23.77
C TYR A 108 5.26 -5.29 -24.75
N VAL A 109 5.07 -6.52 -24.25
CA VAL A 109 4.88 -7.72 -25.09
C VAL A 109 3.59 -7.66 -25.91
N LEU A 110 2.52 -7.03 -25.41
CA LEU A 110 1.28 -6.82 -26.17
C LEU A 110 1.41 -5.72 -27.25
N SER A 111 2.45 -4.88 -27.17
CA SER A 111 2.68 -3.75 -28.08
C SER A 111 3.73 -4.05 -29.16
N VAL A 112 4.39 -5.21 -29.10
CA VAL A 112 5.40 -5.72 -30.05
C VAL A 112 4.80 -6.89 -30.82
#